data_AF-A0A7Z9WTN3-F1
#
_entry.id   AF-A0A7Z9WTN3-F1
#
_cell.length_a   1.000
_cell.length_b   1.000
_cell.length_c   1.000
_cell.angle_alpha   90.00
_cell.angle_beta   90.00
_cell.angle_gamma   90.00
#
_symmetry.space_group_name_H-M   'P 1'
#
loop_
_entity.id
_entity.type
_entity.pdbx_description
1 polymer ?
#
loop_
_entity_poly.entity_id
_entity_poly.type
_entity_poly.pdbx_seq_one_letter_code
_entity_poly.pdbx_strand_id
1 'polypeptide(L)'
;MWKTVALAGVFVSAQAYALTVPGPLVDAKWVADHKEEVVILELTKKSDKANIPGAIAFDSKKMRVKRMEDGVKGQGLVPTKAQFESLVQSAGVNKGDAIVIVDAGKSASDASNSARLYWQFKYFGYDNITILNGGEKAWKKAKLPYNKKAVKAVAAKKGNWTAGEIRRELIATTADVEAAIKDDGVQILDNRDLGQYLGTWHKNYVFAPGHIPSAKLFAMTTFTKGKSSRFFDA
;
A
#
# COMPACT_ATOMS: atom_id res chain seq x y z
N MET A 1 31.99 -20.61 57.76
CA MET A 1 32.33 -19.85 56.54
C MET A 1 31.47 -20.40 55.40
N TRP A 2 30.31 -19.79 55.12
CA TRP A 2 29.46 -20.17 54.00
C TRP A 2 29.94 -19.43 52.75
N LYS A 3 30.29 -20.18 51.69
CA LYS A 3 30.60 -19.61 50.38
C LYS A 3 29.35 -19.68 49.52
N THR A 4 28.75 -18.52 49.27
CA THR A 4 27.66 -18.35 48.31
C THR A 4 28.22 -18.50 46.90
N VAL A 5 27.75 -19.48 46.14
CA VAL A 5 28.04 -19.61 44.71
C VAL A 5 26.98 -18.80 43.96
N ALA A 6 27.39 -17.70 43.34
CA ALA A 6 26.54 -16.94 42.44
C ALA A 6 26.57 -17.59 41.06
N LEU A 7 25.46 -18.19 40.63
CA LEU A 7 25.24 -18.53 39.22
C LEU A 7 24.95 -17.24 38.46
N ALA A 8 25.90 -16.78 37.64
CA ALA A 8 25.65 -15.76 36.64
C ALA A 8 24.90 -16.40 35.46
N GLY A 9 23.59 -16.20 35.40
CA GLY A 9 22.78 -16.55 34.24
C GLY A 9 23.13 -15.64 33.06
N VAL A 10 23.72 -16.21 32.01
CA VAL A 10 23.91 -15.51 30.74
C VAL A 10 22.56 -15.43 30.04
N PHE A 11 21.91 -14.27 30.08
CA PHE A 11 20.78 -13.96 29.21
C PHE A 11 21.33 -13.61 27.83
N VAL A 12 21.29 -14.55 26.90
CA VAL A 12 21.43 -14.23 25.47
C VAL A 12 20.11 -13.58 25.05
N SER A 13 20.10 -12.25 24.97
CA SER A 13 19.00 -11.54 24.31
C SER A 13 19.03 -11.94 22.83
N ALA A 14 18.11 -12.80 22.40
CA ALA A 14 17.85 -12.97 20.98
C ALA A 14 17.43 -11.60 20.44
N GLN A 15 18.31 -10.95 19.69
CA GLN A 15 17.90 -9.84 18.83
C GLN A 15 16.91 -10.46 17.83
N ALA A 16 15.62 -10.26 18.09
CA ALA A 16 14.59 -10.55 17.12
C ALA A 16 14.83 -9.61 15.94
N TYR A 17 15.50 -10.12 14.90
CA TYR A 17 15.58 -9.41 13.63
C TYR A 17 14.15 -9.28 13.11
N ALA A 18 13.70 -8.04 12.90
CA ALA A 18 12.42 -7.82 12.25
C ALA A 18 12.46 -8.50 10.87
N LEU A 19 11.46 -9.33 10.59
CA LEU A 19 11.31 -10.03 9.31
C LEU A 19 11.48 -9.03 8.16
N THR A 20 12.21 -9.41 7.11
CA THR A 20 12.27 -8.64 5.87
C THR A 20 11.39 -9.33 4.83
N VAL A 21 10.45 -8.59 4.25
CA VAL A 21 9.58 -9.13 3.20
C VAL A 21 10.40 -9.49 1.95
N PRO A 22 10.06 -10.60 1.23
CA PRO A 22 10.91 -11.14 0.17
C PRO A 22 10.85 -10.35 -1.15
N GLY A 23 9.92 -9.41 -1.29
CA GLY A 23 9.71 -8.67 -2.52
C GLY A 23 8.42 -7.85 -2.51
N PRO A 24 8.08 -7.22 -3.65
CA PRO A 24 6.88 -6.38 -3.76
C PRO A 24 5.57 -7.16 -3.62
N LEU A 25 5.62 -8.46 -3.91
CA LEU A 25 4.47 -9.36 -3.93
C LEU A 25 4.80 -10.63 -3.14
N VAL A 26 3.81 -11.13 -2.41
CA VAL A 26 3.83 -12.42 -1.72
C VAL A 26 2.53 -13.18 -1.99
N ASP A 27 2.58 -14.50 -1.89
CA ASP A 27 1.37 -15.32 -1.99
C ASP A 27 0.67 -15.50 -0.63
N ALA A 28 -0.53 -16.07 -0.66
CA ALA A 28 -1.34 -16.27 0.54
C ALA A 28 -0.71 -17.25 1.53
N LYS A 29 0.08 -18.23 1.05
CA LYS A 29 0.74 -19.20 1.92
C LYS A 29 1.86 -18.52 2.70
N TRP A 30 2.68 -17.70 2.05
CA TRP A 30 3.73 -16.93 2.72
C TRP A 30 3.13 -16.04 3.82
N VAL A 31 2.05 -15.32 3.53
CA VAL A 31 1.38 -14.47 4.54
C VAL A 31 0.85 -15.31 5.71
N ALA A 32 0.29 -16.48 5.45
CA ALA A 32 -0.21 -17.36 6.51
C ALA A 32 0.90 -17.93 7.40
N ASP A 33 2.04 -18.28 6.81
CA ASP A 33 3.20 -18.84 7.51
C ASP A 33 3.87 -17.78 8.42
N HIS A 34 3.80 -16.49 8.04
CA HIS A 34 4.46 -15.37 8.76
C HIS A 34 3.47 -14.43 9.47
N LYS A 35 2.21 -14.81 9.62
CA LYS A 35 1.12 -13.93 10.10
C LYS A 35 1.37 -13.30 11.49
N GLU A 36 2.22 -13.92 12.32
CA GLU A 36 2.58 -13.44 13.65
C GLU A 36 3.84 -12.53 13.62
N GLU A 37 4.52 -12.46 12.47
CA GLU A 37 5.75 -11.68 12.25
C GLU A 37 5.50 -10.44 11.38
N VAL A 38 4.31 -10.32 10.78
CA VAL A 38 3.92 -9.21 9.91
C VAL A 38 2.70 -8.46 10.42
N VAL A 39 2.63 -7.17 10.11
CA VAL A 39 1.40 -6.38 10.23
C VAL A 39 0.62 -6.46 8.93
N ILE A 40 -0.57 -7.05 8.98
CA ILE A 40 -1.46 -7.16 7.82
C ILE A 40 -2.40 -5.95 7.79
N LEU A 41 -2.26 -5.08 6.79
CA LEU A 41 -3.14 -3.94 6.54
C LEU A 41 -4.17 -4.31 5.47
N GLU A 42 -5.42 -4.56 5.90
CA GLU A 42 -6.53 -4.87 4.99
C GLU A 42 -7.24 -3.58 4.56
N LEU A 43 -7.14 -3.24 3.28
CA LEU A 43 -7.73 -2.03 2.71
C LEU A 43 -9.26 -2.11 2.73
N THR A 44 -9.90 -1.16 3.41
CA THR A 44 -11.35 -1.03 3.46
C THR A 44 -11.79 0.35 2.94
N LYS A 45 -13.05 0.46 2.50
CA LYS A 45 -13.60 1.73 1.97
C LYS A 45 -14.29 2.61 3.02
N LYS A 46 -14.76 2.02 4.14
CA LYS A 46 -15.52 2.70 5.23
C LYS A 46 -15.65 1.85 6.51
N SER A 47 -14.89 0.78 6.68
CA SER A 47 -15.10 -0.18 7.77
C SER A 47 -13.89 -0.23 8.70
N ASP A 48 -14.14 -0.24 9.99
CA ASP A 48 -13.17 -0.59 11.03
C ASP A 48 -13.02 -2.11 11.19
N LYS A 49 -13.37 -2.86 10.13
CA LYS A 49 -13.46 -4.32 10.18
C LYS A 49 -12.58 -4.94 9.13
N ALA A 50 -11.79 -5.92 9.55
CA ALA A 50 -10.97 -6.75 8.71
C ALA A 50 -11.56 -8.16 8.66
N ASN A 51 -11.32 -8.87 7.56
CA ASN A 51 -11.83 -10.21 7.36
C ASN A 51 -10.73 -11.28 7.52
N ILE A 52 -9.47 -10.92 7.29
CA ILE A 52 -8.33 -11.79 7.59
C ILE A 52 -8.08 -11.77 9.11
N PRO A 53 -7.98 -12.93 9.78
CA PRO A 53 -7.62 -12.98 11.21
C PRO A 53 -6.29 -12.28 11.49
N GLY A 54 -6.26 -11.40 12.49
CA GLY A 54 -5.07 -10.60 12.84
C GLY A 54 -4.85 -9.35 11.98
N ALA A 55 -5.61 -9.16 10.89
CA ALA A 55 -5.46 -7.99 10.05
C ALA A 55 -6.09 -6.73 10.66
N ILE A 56 -5.48 -5.60 10.33
CA ILE A 56 -5.89 -4.26 10.74
C ILE A 56 -6.61 -3.61 9.56
N ALA A 57 -7.83 -3.14 9.81
CA ALA A 57 -8.59 -2.42 8.80
C ALA A 57 -7.92 -1.07 8.50
N PHE A 58 -7.56 -0.84 7.25
CA PHE A 58 -6.89 0.38 6.80
C PHE A 58 -7.78 1.17 5.84
N ASP A 59 -8.18 2.39 6.24
CA ASP A 59 -9.12 3.21 5.47
C ASP A 59 -8.47 3.80 4.20
N SER A 60 -8.75 3.15 3.08
CA SER A 60 -8.24 3.54 1.75
C SER A 60 -8.60 4.96 1.33
N LYS A 61 -9.60 5.60 1.93
CA LYS A 61 -9.97 6.99 1.63
C LYS A 61 -8.99 7.99 2.22
N LYS A 62 -8.36 7.67 3.35
CA LYS A 62 -7.40 8.54 4.03
C LYS A 62 -6.03 8.55 3.36
N MET A 63 -5.79 7.64 2.42
CA MET A 63 -4.57 7.59 1.60
C MET A 63 -4.44 8.77 0.64
N ARG A 64 -5.50 9.54 0.41
CA ARG A 64 -5.52 10.61 -0.58
C ARG A 64 -6.13 11.87 0.01
N VAL A 65 -5.53 13.01 -0.28
CA VAL A 65 -6.01 14.30 0.18
C VAL A 65 -6.47 15.17 -0.99
N LYS A 66 -7.24 16.21 -0.66
CA LYS A 66 -7.60 17.28 -1.57
C LYS A 66 -6.97 18.57 -1.03
N ARG A 67 -6.31 19.33 -1.88
CA ARG A 67 -5.78 20.67 -1.55
C ARG A 67 -5.74 21.54 -2.80
N MET A 68 -5.63 22.85 -2.60
CA MET A 68 -5.38 23.79 -3.69
C MET A 68 -3.87 23.84 -3.94
N GLU A 69 -3.46 23.73 -5.20
CA GLU A 69 -2.09 23.95 -5.67
C GLU A 69 -2.19 24.86 -6.90
N ASP A 70 -1.54 26.03 -6.85
CA ASP A 70 -1.51 27.01 -7.95
C ASP A 70 -2.89 27.38 -8.51
N GLY A 71 -3.88 27.55 -7.62
CA GLY A 71 -5.26 27.88 -8.00
C GLY A 71 -6.08 26.69 -8.52
N VAL A 72 -5.49 25.50 -8.63
CA VAL A 72 -6.16 24.27 -9.06
C VAL A 72 -6.51 23.39 -7.86
N LYS A 73 -7.76 22.91 -7.84
CA LYS A 73 -8.22 21.98 -6.81
C LYS A 73 -7.76 20.55 -7.11
N GLY A 74 -6.59 20.18 -6.61
CA GLY A 74 -6.06 18.83 -6.76
C GLY A 74 -6.91 17.78 -6.03
N GLN A 75 -7.18 16.67 -6.72
CA GLN A 75 -7.89 15.52 -6.17
C GLN A 75 -6.99 14.29 -6.17
N GLY A 76 -7.01 13.53 -5.08
CA GLY A 76 -6.25 12.28 -5.04
C GLY A 76 -4.78 12.44 -4.67
N LEU A 77 -4.38 13.59 -4.14
CA LEU A 77 -2.98 13.94 -3.90
C LEU A 77 -2.37 13.11 -2.76
N VAL A 78 -1.04 12.98 -2.79
CA VAL A 78 -0.30 12.36 -1.68
C VAL A 78 -0.47 13.22 -0.41
N PRO A 79 -0.78 12.64 0.76
CA PRO A 79 -0.85 13.38 2.03
C PRO A 79 0.51 14.02 2.38
N THR A 80 0.53 14.94 3.35
CA THR A 80 1.79 15.39 3.94
C THR A 80 2.45 14.26 4.74
N LYS A 81 3.76 14.37 5.01
CA LYS A 81 4.49 13.42 5.86
C LYS A 81 3.78 13.18 7.20
N ALA A 82 3.40 14.25 7.89
CA ALA A 82 2.69 14.18 9.16
C ALA A 82 1.29 13.52 9.06
N GLN A 83 0.55 13.80 7.99
CA GLN A 83 -0.76 13.17 7.76
C GLN A 83 -0.64 11.67 7.51
N PHE A 84 0.34 11.27 6.70
CA PHE A 84 0.59 9.85 6.41
C PHE A 84 1.08 9.11 7.66
N GLU A 85 2.02 9.70 8.40
CA GLU A 85 2.52 9.15 9.66
C GLU A 85 1.40 8.96 10.68
N SER A 86 0.54 9.97 10.87
CA SER A 86 -0.62 9.86 11.74
C SER A 86 -1.59 8.75 11.30
N LEU A 87 -1.82 8.59 10.00
CA LEU A 87 -2.65 7.51 9.46
C LEU A 87 -2.05 6.14 9.76
N VAL A 88 -0.76 5.94 9.50
CA VAL A 88 -0.06 4.67 9.71
C VAL A 88 0.02 4.32 11.20
N GLN A 89 0.35 5.28 12.07
CA GLN A 89 0.33 5.10 13.52
C GLN A 89 -1.08 4.78 14.05
N SER A 90 -2.14 5.35 13.47
CA SER A 90 -3.53 5.03 13.85
C SER A 90 -3.93 3.60 13.51
N ALA A 91 -3.20 2.96 12.58
CA ALA A 91 -3.32 1.54 12.27
C ALA A 91 -2.37 0.68 13.14
N GLY A 92 -1.75 1.23 14.19
CA GLY A 92 -0.93 0.46 15.13
C GLY A 92 0.44 0.02 14.62
N VAL A 93 0.84 0.47 13.44
CA VAL A 93 2.14 0.14 12.84
C VAL A 93 3.26 0.81 13.63
N ASN A 94 4.29 0.03 13.94
CA ASN A 94 5.49 0.42 14.65
C ASN A 94 6.70 0.54 13.71
N LYS A 95 7.75 1.15 14.24
CA LYS A 95 9.05 1.22 13.58
C LYS A 95 9.62 -0.19 13.41
N GLY A 96 9.89 -0.57 12.16
CA GLY A 96 10.53 -1.85 11.82
C GLY A 96 9.57 -2.97 11.39
N ASP A 97 8.26 -2.79 11.56
CA ASP A 97 7.25 -3.81 11.21
C ASP A 97 7.35 -4.25 9.75
N ALA A 98 7.33 -5.56 9.50
CA ALA A 98 7.10 -6.07 8.14
C ALA A 98 5.63 -5.89 7.79
N ILE A 99 5.31 -5.17 6.72
CA ILE A 99 3.91 -4.82 6.41
C ILE A 99 3.44 -5.57 5.17
N VAL A 100 2.25 -6.20 5.27
CA VAL A 100 1.54 -6.83 4.15
C VAL A 100 0.27 -6.04 3.85
N ILE A 101 0.16 -5.49 2.64
CA ILE A 101 -1.06 -4.83 2.17
C ILE A 101 -1.99 -5.87 1.55
N VAL A 102 -3.25 -5.86 1.95
CA VAL A 102 -4.29 -6.73 1.39
C VAL A 102 -5.42 -5.88 0.84
N ASP A 103 -5.70 -6.02 -0.46
CA ASP A 103 -6.91 -5.47 -1.08
C ASP A 103 -8.02 -6.53 -1.23
N ALA A 104 -9.18 -6.13 -1.75
CA ALA A 104 -10.35 -7.01 -1.85
C ALA A 104 -10.21 -8.16 -2.86
N GLY A 105 -9.24 -8.12 -3.79
CA GLY A 105 -9.05 -9.19 -4.76
C GLY A 105 -9.95 -9.16 -5.99
N LYS A 106 -10.82 -8.14 -6.16
CA LYS A 106 -11.97 -8.22 -7.08
C LYS A 106 -11.72 -7.55 -8.43
N SER A 107 -10.77 -6.62 -8.52
CA SER A 107 -10.56 -5.81 -9.71
C SER A 107 -9.15 -5.23 -9.81
N ALA A 108 -8.76 -4.81 -11.01
CA ALA A 108 -7.55 -4.00 -11.22
C ALA A 108 -7.55 -2.72 -10.37
N SER A 109 -8.73 -2.12 -10.14
CA SER A 109 -8.84 -0.96 -9.25
C SER A 109 -8.49 -1.29 -7.79
N ASP A 110 -8.67 -2.53 -7.34
CA ASP A 110 -8.23 -2.95 -6.01
C ASP A 110 -6.70 -3.03 -5.97
N ALA A 111 -6.09 -3.62 -7.01
CA ALA A 111 -4.63 -3.64 -7.16
C ALA A 111 -4.01 -2.23 -7.26
N SER A 112 -4.65 -1.29 -7.96
CA SER A 112 -4.19 0.11 -7.99
C SER A 112 -4.22 0.77 -6.61
N ASN A 113 -5.14 0.36 -5.71
CA ASN A 113 -5.20 0.89 -4.36
C ASN A 113 -4.12 0.29 -3.44
N SER A 114 -3.84 -1.01 -3.55
CA SER A 114 -2.72 -1.63 -2.83
C SER A 114 -1.38 -1.11 -3.33
N ALA A 115 -1.19 -1.00 -4.64
CA ALA A 115 -0.01 -0.38 -5.25
C ALA A 115 0.17 1.09 -4.84
N ARG A 116 -0.93 1.85 -4.70
CA ARG A 116 -0.87 3.23 -4.17
C ARG A 116 -0.32 3.26 -2.75
N LEU A 117 -0.81 2.41 -1.85
CA LEU A 117 -0.32 2.39 -0.47
C LEU A 117 1.15 1.94 -0.41
N TYR A 118 1.50 0.90 -1.18
CA TYR A 118 2.87 0.43 -1.34
C TYR A 118 3.81 1.56 -1.76
N TRP A 119 3.44 2.30 -2.82
CA TRP A 119 4.18 3.46 -3.30
C TRP A 119 4.28 4.56 -2.23
N GLN A 120 3.24 4.80 -1.42
CA GLN A 120 3.31 5.81 -0.35
C GLN A 120 4.31 5.46 0.73
N PHE A 121 4.36 4.21 1.18
CA PHE A 121 5.40 3.76 2.12
C PHE A 121 6.79 4.00 1.54
N LYS A 122 7.03 3.61 0.27
CA LYS A 122 8.29 3.85 -0.44
C LYS A 122 8.61 5.35 -0.55
N TYR A 123 7.64 6.17 -0.95
CA TYR A 123 7.77 7.63 -1.05
C TYR A 123 8.16 8.27 0.28
N PHE A 124 7.65 7.75 1.40
CA PHE A 124 8.01 8.16 2.75
C PHE A 124 9.18 7.36 3.34
N GLY A 125 10.05 6.81 2.49
CA GLY A 125 11.33 6.24 2.91
C GLY A 125 11.25 4.87 3.58
N TYR A 126 10.17 4.10 3.37
CA TYR A 126 9.95 2.79 4.00
C TYR A 126 9.92 1.64 2.99
N ASP A 127 10.77 0.63 3.21
CA ASP A 127 10.96 -0.47 2.25
C ASP A 127 10.38 -1.81 2.67
N ASN A 128 10.17 -2.06 3.97
CA ASN A 128 9.74 -3.35 4.49
C ASN A 128 8.22 -3.56 4.34
N ILE A 129 7.75 -3.50 3.09
CA ILE A 129 6.35 -3.47 2.68
C ILE A 129 6.16 -4.39 1.46
N THR A 130 5.10 -5.18 1.46
CA THR A 130 4.71 -6.07 0.35
C THR A 130 3.19 -6.07 0.14
N ILE A 131 2.72 -6.65 -0.95
CA ILE A 131 1.29 -6.81 -1.26
C ILE A 131 0.96 -8.30 -1.36
N LEU A 132 -0.14 -8.72 -0.74
CA LEU A 132 -0.71 -10.05 -1.00
C LEU A 132 -1.25 -10.10 -2.44
N ASN A 133 -0.57 -10.86 -3.31
CA ASN A 133 -0.90 -10.93 -4.72
C ASN A 133 -2.29 -11.57 -4.95
N GLY A 134 -3.24 -10.78 -5.44
CA GLY A 134 -4.65 -11.20 -5.61
C GLY A 134 -5.54 -10.99 -4.37
N GLY A 135 -5.00 -10.38 -3.31
CA GLY A 135 -5.75 -9.90 -2.15
C GLY A 135 -6.57 -10.96 -1.40
N GLU A 136 -7.65 -10.52 -0.77
CA GLU A 136 -8.59 -11.35 -0.01
C GLU A 136 -9.16 -12.52 -0.84
N LYS A 137 -9.33 -12.32 -2.16
CA LYS A 137 -9.79 -13.38 -3.07
C LYS A 137 -8.76 -14.52 -3.18
N ALA A 138 -7.46 -14.20 -3.24
CA ALA A 138 -6.41 -15.20 -3.23
C ALA A 138 -6.32 -15.93 -1.88
N TRP A 139 -6.45 -15.20 -0.78
CA TRP A 139 -6.52 -15.77 0.58
C TRP A 139 -7.64 -16.81 0.72
N LYS A 140 -8.85 -16.46 0.27
CA LYS A 140 -10.00 -17.38 0.25
C LYS A 140 -9.77 -18.59 -0.64
N LYS A 141 -9.18 -18.39 -1.82
CA LYS A 141 -8.87 -19.48 -2.75
C LYS A 141 -7.88 -20.48 -2.15
N ALA A 142 -6.94 -20.01 -1.33
CA ALA A 142 -6.01 -20.84 -0.58
C ALA A 142 -6.65 -21.58 0.62
N LYS A 143 -7.97 -21.41 0.85
CA LYS A 143 -8.74 -22.06 1.93
C LYS A 143 -8.18 -21.76 3.34
N LEU A 144 -7.58 -20.59 3.51
CA LEU A 144 -7.03 -20.12 4.77
C LEU A 144 -8.12 -19.59 5.72
N PRO A 145 -7.85 -19.52 7.04
CA PRO A 145 -8.81 -19.00 8.02
C PRO A 145 -9.34 -17.62 7.64
N TYR A 146 -10.67 -17.47 7.64
CA TYR A 146 -11.34 -16.25 7.19
C TYR A 146 -12.56 -15.96 8.07
N ASN A 147 -12.68 -14.73 8.54
CA ASN A 147 -13.79 -14.33 9.40
C ASN A 147 -15.08 -14.21 8.57
N LYS A 148 -16.03 -15.14 8.80
CA LYS A 148 -17.32 -15.14 8.08
C LYS A 148 -18.16 -13.88 8.31
N LYS A 149 -17.91 -13.17 9.42
CA LYS A 149 -18.43 -11.83 9.70
C LYS A 149 -17.23 -10.93 9.99
N ALA A 150 -17.13 -9.81 9.30
CA ALA A 150 -16.06 -8.84 9.51
C ALA A 150 -16.01 -8.47 11.01
N VAL A 151 -14.87 -8.67 11.64
CA VAL A 151 -14.69 -8.44 13.08
C VAL A 151 -14.20 -7.02 13.23
N LYS A 152 -14.75 -6.28 14.20
CA LYS A 152 -14.20 -4.96 14.56
C LYS A 152 -12.73 -5.20 14.92
N ALA A 153 -11.83 -4.54 14.20
CA ALA A 153 -10.42 -4.60 14.54
C ALA A 153 -10.29 -4.21 16.01
N VAL A 154 -9.55 -5.00 16.80
CA VAL A 154 -9.14 -4.54 18.13
C VAL A 154 -8.50 -3.18 17.92
N ALA A 155 -8.98 -2.15 18.62
CA ALA A 155 -8.44 -0.81 18.46
C ALA A 155 -6.94 -0.89 18.69
N ALA A 156 -6.17 -0.79 17.60
CA ALA A 156 -4.75 -0.93 17.70
C ALA A 156 -4.27 0.22 18.61
N LYS A 157 -3.42 -0.10 19.59
CA LYS A 157 -2.70 0.96 20.30
C LYS A 157 -1.99 1.80 19.23
N LYS A 158 -2.01 3.12 19.40
CA LYS A 158 -1.31 4.01 18.47
C LYS A 158 0.13 3.53 18.34
N GLY A 159 0.54 3.19 17.13
CA GLY A 159 1.89 2.72 16.84
C GLY A 159 2.90 3.86 16.88
N ASN A 160 4.18 3.52 16.73
CA ASN A 160 5.29 4.47 16.73
C ASN A 160 6.02 4.57 15.38
N TRP A 161 5.39 4.12 14.27
CA TRP A 161 5.98 4.25 12.94
C TRP A 161 6.30 5.71 12.62
N THR A 162 7.47 5.94 12.03
CA THR A 162 7.95 7.26 11.63
C THR A 162 8.31 7.24 10.15
N ALA A 163 7.87 8.25 9.40
CA ALA A 163 8.26 8.40 8.01
C ALA A 163 9.75 8.75 7.89
N GLY A 164 10.44 8.11 6.96
CA GLY A 164 11.83 8.39 6.61
C GLY A 164 11.98 9.65 5.76
N GLU A 165 13.11 9.75 5.06
CA GLU A 165 13.34 10.80 4.08
C GLU A 165 12.38 10.64 2.88
N ILE A 166 11.88 11.78 2.40
CA ILE A 166 10.96 11.79 1.26
C ILE A 166 11.76 11.52 -0.01
N ARG A 167 11.37 10.46 -0.73
CA ARG A 167 11.91 10.05 -2.02
C ARG A 167 11.24 10.82 -3.16
N ARG A 168 11.74 12.02 -3.45
CA ARG A 168 11.15 12.93 -4.46
C ARG A 168 11.21 12.35 -5.88
N GLU A 169 12.17 11.48 -6.16
CA GLU A 169 12.29 10.74 -7.41
C GLU A 169 11.09 9.82 -7.70
N LEU A 170 10.27 9.50 -6.69
CA LEU A 170 9.08 8.67 -6.86
C LEU A 170 7.81 9.47 -7.21
N ILE A 171 7.88 10.80 -7.32
CA ILE A 171 6.76 11.65 -7.74
C ILE A 171 7.19 12.65 -8.81
N ALA A 172 6.52 12.62 -9.95
CA ALA A 172 6.69 13.65 -10.97
C ALA A 172 5.84 14.89 -10.63
N THR A 173 6.44 16.07 -10.74
CA THR A 173 5.76 17.36 -10.68
C THR A 173 5.17 17.73 -12.03
N THR A 174 4.34 18.79 -12.08
CA THR A 174 3.84 19.34 -13.34
C THR A 174 4.98 19.72 -14.28
N ALA A 175 6.03 20.36 -13.76
CA ALA A 175 7.19 20.75 -14.54
C ALA A 175 7.96 19.54 -15.12
N ASP A 176 8.08 18.46 -14.34
CA ASP A 176 8.71 17.21 -14.82
C ASP A 176 7.90 16.60 -15.98
N VAL A 177 6.58 16.63 -15.88
CA VAL A 177 5.68 16.14 -16.93
C VAL A 177 5.74 17.02 -18.18
N GLU A 178 5.78 18.34 -18.04
CA GLU A 178 5.93 19.28 -19.16
C GLU A 178 7.28 19.11 -19.88
N ALA A 179 8.34 18.81 -19.15
CA ALA A 179 9.64 18.47 -19.73
C ALA A 179 9.58 17.13 -20.47
N ALA A 180 8.99 16.09 -19.86
CA ALA A 180 8.85 14.76 -20.45
C ALA A 180 8.05 14.75 -21.76
N ILE A 181 7.06 15.64 -21.92
CA ILE A 181 6.32 15.79 -23.19
C ILE A 181 7.25 16.14 -24.36
N LYS A 182 8.36 16.82 -24.09
CA LYS A 182 9.30 17.33 -25.10
C LYS A 182 10.51 16.42 -25.29
N ASP A 183 10.60 15.34 -24.53
CA ASP A 183 11.75 14.44 -24.49
C ASP A 183 11.33 13.03 -24.95
N ASP A 184 11.70 12.67 -26.19
CA ASP A 184 11.42 11.36 -26.77
C ASP A 184 12.11 10.19 -26.00
N GLY A 185 13.07 10.50 -25.13
CA GLY A 185 13.71 9.55 -24.23
C GLY A 185 12.87 9.17 -23.00
N VAL A 186 11.80 9.93 -22.70
CA VAL A 186 10.95 9.71 -21.52
C VAL A 186 9.55 9.23 -21.93
N GLN A 187 9.07 8.17 -21.30
CA GLN A 187 7.73 7.64 -21.55
C GLN A 187 6.77 8.03 -20.45
N ILE A 188 5.67 8.69 -20.82
CA ILE A 188 4.55 8.95 -19.93
C ILE A 188 3.52 7.83 -20.14
N LEU A 189 3.15 7.14 -19.05
CA LEU A 189 2.16 6.06 -19.10
C LEU A 189 0.86 6.51 -18.42
N ASP A 190 -0.25 6.45 -19.15
CA ASP A 190 -1.58 6.72 -18.62
C ASP A 190 -2.25 5.42 -18.16
N ASN A 191 -2.54 5.33 -16.87
CA ASN A 191 -3.10 4.14 -16.23
C ASN A 191 -4.65 4.13 -16.19
N ARG A 192 -5.31 5.12 -16.79
CA ARG A 192 -6.77 5.17 -16.86
C ARG A 192 -7.31 4.16 -17.87
N ASP A 193 -8.64 3.94 -17.87
CA ASP A 193 -9.26 3.14 -18.93
C ASP A 193 -9.23 3.87 -20.27
N LEU A 194 -9.40 3.08 -21.34
CA LEU A 194 -9.37 3.56 -22.73
C LEU A 194 -10.35 4.73 -22.97
N GLY A 195 -11.53 4.72 -22.34
CA GLY A 195 -12.52 5.78 -22.54
C GLY A 195 -12.06 7.13 -21.96
N GLN A 196 -11.45 7.12 -20.77
CA GLN A 196 -10.84 8.32 -20.19
C GLN A 196 -9.64 8.81 -21.01
N TYR A 197 -8.80 7.89 -21.49
CA TYR A 197 -7.65 8.21 -22.32
C TYR A 197 -8.05 8.83 -23.66
N LEU A 198 -9.05 8.26 -24.35
CA LEU A 198 -9.58 8.78 -25.61
C LEU A 198 -10.46 10.03 -25.42
N GLY A 199 -10.87 10.33 -24.19
CA GLY A 199 -11.74 11.47 -23.88
C GLY A 199 -13.22 11.25 -24.20
N THR A 200 -13.65 10.01 -24.44
CA THR A 200 -15.07 9.69 -24.66
C THR A 200 -15.91 9.80 -23.40
N TRP A 201 -15.27 9.74 -22.22
CA TRP A 201 -15.84 10.14 -20.95
C TRP A 201 -14.74 10.60 -19.99
N HIS A 202 -15.10 11.36 -18.96
CA HIS A 202 -14.19 11.72 -17.86
C HIS A 202 -14.98 11.86 -16.55
N LYS A 203 -14.27 11.86 -15.42
CA LYS A 203 -14.89 12.16 -14.12
C LYS A 203 -15.22 13.64 -14.03
N ASN A 204 -16.30 14.00 -13.33
CA ASN A 204 -16.76 15.39 -13.17
C ASN A 204 -15.75 16.37 -12.55
N TYR A 205 -14.66 15.87 -11.97
CA TYR A 205 -13.58 16.67 -11.41
C TYR A 205 -12.35 16.79 -12.29
N VAL A 206 -12.33 16.11 -13.45
CA VAL A 206 -11.27 16.24 -14.45
C VAL A 206 -11.63 17.42 -15.34
N PHE A 207 -10.72 18.37 -15.50
CA PHE A 207 -10.99 19.62 -16.21
C PHE A 207 -11.26 19.43 -17.71
N ALA A 208 -10.48 18.57 -18.36
CA ALA A 208 -10.61 18.30 -19.79
C ALA A 208 -10.53 16.79 -20.07
N PRO A 209 -11.32 16.26 -21.03
CA PRO A 209 -11.22 14.88 -21.47
C PRO A 209 -9.92 14.63 -22.25
N GLY A 210 -9.56 13.36 -22.43
CA GLY A 210 -8.36 12.96 -23.16
C GLY A 210 -7.18 12.71 -22.25
N HIS A 211 -5.97 12.75 -22.81
CA HIS A 211 -4.71 12.44 -22.14
C HIS A 211 -3.64 13.50 -22.41
N ILE A 212 -2.58 13.43 -21.61
CA ILE A 212 -1.40 14.28 -21.76
C ILE A 212 -0.72 13.94 -23.11
N PRO A 213 -0.29 14.92 -23.91
CA PRO A 213 0.48 14.66 -25.13
C PRO A 213 1.66 13.71 -24.88
N SER A 214 2.00 12.88 -25.86
CA SER A 214 3.01 11.79 -25.79
C SER A 214 2.69 10.61 -24.87
N ALA A 215 1.69 10.73 -23.97
CA ALA A 215 1.35 9.64 -23.07
C ALA A 215 0.83 8.42 -23.83
N LYS A 216 1.29 7.23 -23.43
CA LYS A 216 0.82 5.95 -23.95
C LYS A 216 -0.14 5.32 -22.96
N LEU A 217 -1.21 4.73 -23.48
CA LEU A 217 -2.15 3.99 -22.66
C LEU A 217 -1.48 2.71 -22.11
N PHE A 218 -1.37 2.63 -20.80
CA PHE A 218 -1.05 1.42 -20.06
C PHE A 218 -2.14 1.21 -18.99
N ALA A 219 -3.34 0.90 -19.47
CA ALA A 219 -4.54 0.89 -18.65
C ALA A 219 -4.46 -0.09 -17.47
N MET A 220 -5.10 0.22 -16.34
CA MET A 220 -4.96 -0.62 -15.14
C MET A 220 -5.30 -2.10 -15.31
N THR A 221 -6.12 -2.42 -16.29
CA THR A 221 -6.50 -3.79 -16.63
C THR A 221 -5.38 -4.59 -17.32
N THR A 222 -4.29 -3.95 -17.75
CA THR A 222 -3.17 -4.62 -18.42
C THR A 222 -2.15 -5.20 -17.46
N PHE A 223 -2.15 -4.81 -16.18
CA PHE A 223 -1.18 -5.30 -15.20
C PHE A 223 -1.76 -6.37 -14.26
N THR A 224 -3.06 -6.72 -14.36
CA THR A 224 -3.67 -7.80 -13.58
C THR A 224 -4.34 -8.89 -14.41
N LYS A 225 -4.34 -10.11 -13.89
CA LYS A 225 -4.94 -11.28 -14.53
C LYS A 225 -6.46 -11.30 -14.32
N GLY A 226 -7.20 -11.12 -15.42
CA GLY A 226 -8.66 -11.19 -15.44
C GLY A 226 -9.34 -10.19 -14.49
N LYS A 227 -10.54 -10.51 -14.02
CA LYS A 227 -11.25 -9.69 -13.01
C LYS A 227 -10.71 -10.01 -11.60
N SER A 228 -9.47 -9.58 -11.33
CA SER A 228 -8.79 -9.75 -10.05
C SER A 228 -7.74 -8.65 -9.79
N SER A 229 -7.16 -8.65 -8.60
CA SER A 229 -5.97 -7.85 -8.25
C SER A 229 -4.66 -8.64 -8.34
N ARG A 230 -4.67 -9.81 -9.00
CA ARG A 230 -3.45 -10.62 -9.17
C ARG A 230 -2.60 -10.02 -10.29
N PHE A 231 -1.38 -9.60 -9.99
CA PHE A 231 -0.45 -9.06 -10.98
C PHE A 231 0.01 -10.14 -11.96
N PHE A 232 0.39 -9.74 -13.19
CA PHE A 232 1.11 -10.63 -14.12
C PHE A 232 2.53 -10.91 -13.60
N ASP A 233 3.07 -12.07 -13.96
CA ASP A 233 4.48 -12.49 -13.72
C ASP A 233 4.98 -12.34 -12.28
N ALA A 234 4.14 -12.80 -11.35
CA ALA A 234 4.35 -12.72 -9.91
C ALA A 234 4.23 -14.08 -9.23
#